data_AF-A0A8S1EFC6-F1
#
_entry.id   AF-A0A8S1EFC6-F1
#
_cell.length_a   1.000
_cell.length_b   1.000
_cell.length_c   1.000
_cell.angle_alpha   90.00
_cell.angle_beta   90.00
_cell.angle_gamma   90.00
#
_symmetry.space_group_name_H-M   'P 1'
#
loop_
_entity.id
_entity.type
_entity.pdbx_description
1 polymer ?
#
loop_
_entity_poly.entity_id
_entity_poly.type
_entity_poly.pdbx_seq_one_letter_code
_entity_poly.pdbx_strand_id
1 'polypeptide(L)'
;MLANANSLFKLGSDPTFERRFSGALQLQQDFSWRSGWGVLKANILFVYNKPEDETTAQPFLLLIIEDCFIELCDENKIGKDFTFEIKFKSTGRSFIFASKDFKSLGKWAYHSKFDGEMQILPLGNTNMGKLPLRTNFKGPAPHTSQEDVIDEALTYFKPNIFFREFEIKGPADRMLIYLIFYITECLRKLQRSPNKISGQKDLAALALNHQLPIPGENGFPLNSMYKAPTTKADEDEMRAYLQQARQELGARLCDLAFPDPNDKPSKWWLCFARRRFMDKGLVSQGVVL
;
A
#
# COMPACT_ATOMS: atom_id res chain seq x y z
N MET A 1 -4.37 -28.19 7.32
CA MET A 1 -3.39 -29.27 7.56
C MET A 1 -2.40 -28.72 8.58
N LEU A 2 -2.36 -29.24 9.80
CA LEU A 2 -1.45 -28.75 10.85
C LEU A 2 -0.01 -29.09 10.43
N ALA A 3 0.69 -28.12 9.82
CA ALA A 3 2.11 -28.27 9.56
C ALA A 3 2.82 -28.43 10.91
N ASN A 4 3.45 -29.57 11.15
CA ASN A 4 4.26 -29.74 12.35
C ASN A 4 5.44 -28.75 12.32
N ALA A 5 5.97 -28.36 13.49
CA ALA A 5 7.04 -27.36 13.58
C ALA A 5 8.26 -27.70 12.70
N ASN A 6 8.55 -28.99 12.53
CA ASN A 6 9.62 -29.48 11.64
C ASN A 6 9.33 -29.24 10.15
N SER A 7 8.08 -29.26 9.71
CA SER A 7 7.68 -28.97 8.32
C SER A 7 7.81 -27.48 8.03
N LEU A 8 7.46 -26.62 9.00
CA LEU A 8 7.65 -25.18 8.90
C LEU A 8 9.14 -24.81 8.90
N PHE A 9 9.96 -25.51 9.69
CA PHE A 9 11.42 -25.34 9.69
C PHE A 9 12.03 -25.71 8.33
N LYS A 10 11.60 -26.85 7.74
CA LYS A 10 12.02 -27.23 6.38
C LYS A 10 11.64 -26.17 5.36
N LEU A 11 10.46 -25.57 5.47
CA LEU A 11 10.04 -24.48 4.57
C LEU A 11 10.93 -23.24 4.70
N GLY A 12 11.36 -22.89 5.92
CA GLY A 12 12.29 -21.80 6.15
C GLY A 12 13.67 -22.01 5.49
N SER A 13 14.16 -23.25 5.48
CA SER A 13 15.46 -23.64 4.91
C SER A 13 15.41 -24.05 3.43
N ASP A 14 14.20 -24.25 2.88
CA ASP A 14 14.00 -24.66 1.50
C ASP A 14 14.38 -23.52 0.52
N PRO A 15 15.29 -23.76 -0.44
CA PRO A 15 15.67 -22.77 -1.44
C PRO A 15 14.63 -22.64 -2.57
N THR A 16 13.68 -23.56 -2.71
CA THR A 16 12.67 -23.56 -3.78
C THR A 16 11.53 -22.57 -3.53
N PHE A 17 11.31 -22.19 -2.28
CA PHE A 17 10.29 -21.20 -1.92
C PHE A 17 10.78 -19.77 -2.14
N GLU A 18 9.93 -18.95 -2.76
CA GLU A 18 10.22 -17.54 -3.02
C GLU A 18 10.48 -16.78 -1.71
N ARG A 19 11.67 -16.16 -1.64
CA ARG A 19 12.09 -15.31 -0.54
C ARG A 19 11.61 -13.89 -0.78
N ARG A 20 10.52 -13.50 -0.12
CA ARG A 20 9.93 -12.14 -0.22
C ARG A 20 10.76 -11.08 0.50
N PHE A 21 11.39 -11.45 1.62
CA PHE A 21 12.28 -10.58 2.38
C PHE A 21 13.40 -11.39 3.03
N SER A 22 14.59 -10.81 3.08
CA SER A 22 15.63 -11.19 4.03
C SER A 22 16.42 -9.96 4.47
N GLY A 23 16.68 -9.83 5.75
CA GLY A 23 17.45 -8.71 6.26
C GLY A 23 17.60 -8.70 7.78
N ALA A 24 18.49 -7.82 8.24
CA ALA A 24 18.67 -7.58 9.66
C ALA A 24 17.42 -6.90 10.24
N LEU A 25 16.94 -7.43 11.36
CA LEU A 25 15.84 -6.90 12.15
C LEU A 25 16.25 -6.86 13.61
N GLN A 26 15.56 -6.05 14.39
CA GLN A 26 15.66 -6.09 15.84
C GLN A 26 14.26 -6.23 16.42
N LEU A 27 14.03 -7.27 17.22
CA LEU A 27 12.76 -7.53 17.88
C LEU A 27 12.77 -6.89 19.26
N GLN A 28 11.72 -6.17 19.61
CA GLN A 28 11.54 -5.69 20.98
C GLN A 28 11.03 -6.83 21.87
N GLN A 29 11.80 -7.18 22.90
CA GLN A 29 11.44 -8.18 23.91
C GLN A 29 11.79 -7.62 25.29
N ASP A 30 10.84 -7.61 26.22
CA ASP A 30 11.05 -7.17 27.61
C ASP A 30 11.76 -5.80 27.71
N PHE A 31 11.33 -4.84 26.87
CA PHE A 31 11.92 -3.50 26.74
C PHE A 31 13.38 -3.46 26.25
N SER A 32 13.93 -4.59 25.82
CA SER A 32 15.23 -4.71 25.19
C SER A 32 15.10 -5.01 23.69
N TRP A 33 16.15 -4.68 22.92
CA TRP A 33 16.18 -4.95 21.49
C TRP A 33 17.08 -6.14 21.19
N ARG A 34 16.48 -7.23 20.72
CA ARG A 34 17.20 -8.43 20.29
C ARG A 34 17.45 -8.36 18.79
N SER A 35 18.73 -8.32 18.40
CA SER A 35 19.11 -8.43 16.99
C SER A 35 18.78 -9.81 16.43
N GLY A 36 18.38 -9.85 15.17
CA GLY A 36 18.14 -11.07 14.42
C GLY A 36 18.18 -10.85 12.91
N TRP A 37 18.08 -11.95 12.19
CA TRP A 37 17.97 -12.00 10.74
C TRP A 37 16.58 -12.51 10.38
N GLY A 38 15.74 -11.63 9.85
CA GLY A 38 14.40 -11.98 9.41
C GLY A 38 14.41 -12.50 7.98
N VAL A 39 13.67 -13.58 7.73
CA VAL A 39 13.45 -14.18 6.42
C VAL A 39 11.95 -14.41 6.26
N LEU A 40 11.33 -13.81 5.23
CA LEU A 40 9.92 -13.99 4.92
C LEU A 40 9.76 -14.91 3.71
N LYS A 41 9.16 -16.08 3.92
CA LYS A 41 8.84 -17.07 2.88
C LYS A 41 7.41 -17.57 3.06
N ALA A 42 6.64 -17.66 1.97
CA ALA A 42 5.26 -18.17 1.99
C ALA A 42 4.36 -17.51 3.07
N ASN A 43 4.47 -16.19 3.27
CA ASN A 43 3.76 -15.44 4.32
C ASN A 43 4.08 -15.92 5.75
N ILE A 44 5.25 -16.53 5.95
CA ILE A 44 5.78 -16.90 7.26
C ILE A 44 7.11 -16.18 7.47
N LEU A 45 7.16 -15.36 8.52
CA LEU A 45 8.36 -14.67 8.95
C LEU A 45 9.13 -15.56 9.94
N PHE A 46 10.32 -15.95 9.54
CA PHE A 46 11.30 -16.66 10.35
C PHE A 46 12.35 -15.66 10.84
N VAL A 47 12.68 -15.67 12.13
CA VAL A 47 13.74 -14.81 12.68
C VAL A 47 14.81 -15.67 13.33
N TYR A 48 16.03 -15.52 12.83
CA TYR A 48 17.22 -16.26 13.26
C TYR A 48 18.19 -15.34 14.01
N ASN A 49 19.14 -15.89 14.76
CA ASN A 49 20.15 -15.06 15.44
C ASN A 49 21.13 -14.46 14.42
N LYS A 50 21.50 -15.24 13.40
CA LYS A 50 22.45 -14.86 12.34
C LYS A 50 21.96 -15.28 10.95
N PRO A 51 22.49 -14.70 9.86
CA PRO A 51 22.14 -15.11 8.50
C PRO A 51 22.48 -16.58 8.18
N GLU A 52 23.60 -17.07 8.70
CA GLU A 52 24.09 -18.45 8.52
C GLU A 52 23.14 -19.50 9.12
N ASP A 53 22.33 -19.08 10.10
CA ASP A 53 21.41 -19.95 10.83
C ASP A 53 20.23 -20.41 9.96
N GLU A 54 19.90 -19.73 8.85
CA GLU A 54 18.74 -20.06 8.00
C GLU A 54 18.73 -21.53 7.55
N THR A 55 19.92 -22.13 7.37
CA THR A 55 20.07 -23.52 6.95
C THR A 55 20.61 -24.45 8.03
N THR A 56 21.09 -23.90 9.14
CA THR A 56 21.87 -24.64 10.14
C THR A 56 21.22 -24.69 11.53
N ALA A 57 20.28 -23.78 11.83
CA ALA A 57 19.65 -23.67 13.14
C ALA A 57 18.18 -23.27 13.07
N GLN A 58 17.43 -23.59 14.12
CA GLN A 58 16.01 -23.23 14.21
C GLN A 58 15.84 -21.72 14.43
N PRO A 59 14.81 -21.10 13.81
CA PRO A 59 14.46 -19.71 14.08
C PRO A 59 13.97 -19.58 15.52
N PHE A 60 14.37 -18.54 16.21
CA PHE A 60 13.91 -18.27 17.57
C PHE A 60 12.51 -17.64 17.59
N LEU A 61 12.05 -17.11 16.46
CA LEU A 61 10.69 -16.61 16.28
C LEU A 61 10.15 -17.04 14.92
N LEU A 62 8.89 -17.50 14.92
CA LEU A 62 8.13 -17.83 13.73
C LEU A 62 6.76 -17.15 13.80
N LEU A 63 6.42 -16.34 12.79
CA LEU A 63 5.16 -15.62 12.70
C LEU A 63 4.47 -15.93 11.37
N ILE A 64 3.22 -16.41 11.41
CA ILE A 64 2.41 -16.62 10.21
C ILE A 64 1.66 -15.32 9.90
N ILE A 65 2.13 -14.54 8.94
CA ILE A 65 1.65 -13.19 8.66
C ILE A 65 0.48 -13.14 7.65
N GLU A 66 -0.40 -14.14 7.67
CA GLU A 66 -1.58 -14.19 6.78
C GLU A 66 -2.70 -13.25 7.24
N ASP A 67 -2.89 -13.10 8.55
CA ASP A 67 -3.96 -12.27 9.15
C ASP A 67 -3.38 -11.24 10.13
N CYS A 68 -2.53 -10.35 9.61
CA CYS A 68 -1.95 -9.25 10.38
C CYS A 68 -1.95 -7.93 9.60
N PHE A 69 -1.91 -6.83 10.34
CA PHE A 69 -1.55 -5.51 9.82
C PHE A 69 -0.13 -5.17 10.28
N ILE A 70 0.61 -4.48 9.44
CA ILE A 70 1.93 -3.95 9.73
C ILE A 70 1.80 -2.44 9.75
N GLU A 71 2.10 -1.81 10.88
CA GLU A 71 2.01 -0.37 11.08
C GLU A 71 3.37 0.18 11.50
N LEU A 72 3.69 1.41 11.10
CA LEU A 72 4.89 2.07 11.65
C LEU A 72 4.61 2.53 13.08
N CYS A 73 5.61 2.36 13.94
CA CYS A 73 5.52 2.81 15.32
C CYS A 73 5.83 4.31 15.43
N ASP A 74 5.36 4.94 16.50
CA ASP A 74 5.83 6.27 16.90
C ASP A 74 7.22 6.13 17.54
N GLU A 75 8.25 6.48 16.77
CA GLU A 75 9.66 6.39 17.16
C GLU A 75 9.96 7.19 18.45
N ASN A 76 9.23 8.29 18.70
CA ASN A 76 9.41 9.09 19.92
C ASN A 76 8.90 8.36 21.16
N LYS A 77 7.84 7.56 21.01
CA LYS A 77 7.26 6.77 22.09
C LYS A 77 8.07 5.50 22.34
N ILE A 78 8.58 4.88 21.28
CA ILE A 78 9.34 3.62 21.34
C ILE A 78 10.82 3.86 21.67
N GLY A 79 11.34 5.06 21.39
CA GLY A 79 12.74 5.41 21.61
C GLY A 79 13.68 4.76 20.60
N LYS A 80 13.19 4.44 19.40
CA LYS A 80 13.98 3.80 18.34
C LYS A 80 13.44 4.07 16.95
N ASP A 81 14.37 4.37 16.04
CA ASP A 81 14.10 4.66 14.64
C ASP A 81 13.78 3.39 13.85
N PHE A 82 13.06 3.59 12.75
CA PHE A 82 12.67 2.57 11.77
C PHE A 82 11.87 1.41 12.39
N THR A 83 10.99 1.75 13.32
CA THR A 83 10.19 0.79 14.05
C THR A 83 8.84 0.52 13.40
N PHE A 84 8.43 -0.74 13.40
CA PHE A 84 7.14 -1.19 12.90
C PHE A 84 6.55 -2.29 13.79
N GLU A 85 5.23 -2.34 13.86
CA GLU A 85 4.46 -3.31 14.63
C GLU A 85 3.73 -4.26 13.69
N ILE A 86 3.94 -5.56 13.86
CA ILE A 86 3.11 -6.60 13.23
C ILE A 86 2.02 -6.98 14.23
N LYS A 87 0.76 -6.68 13.92
CA LYS A 87 -0.39 -6.92 14.80
C LYS A 87 -1.38 -7.88 14.16
N PHE A 88 -1.66 -8.98 14.85
CA PHE A 88 -2.53 -10.05 14.40
C PHE A 88 -4.00 -9.72 14.65
N LYS A 89 -4.86 -9.83 13.64
CA LYS A 89 -6.28 -9.43 13.76
C LYS A 89 -7.05 -10.38 14.65
N SER A 90 -6.90 -11.68 14.41
CA SER A 90 -7.58 -12.76 15.14
C SER A 90 -7.20 -12.85 16.62
N THR A 91 -5.92 -12.65 16.96
CA THR A 91 -5.43 -12.85 18.35
C THR A 91 -5.17 -11.56 19.11
N GLY A 92 -5.09 -10.42 18.42
CA GLY A 92 -4.69 -9.13 19.01
C GLY A 92 -3.22 -9.06 19.43
N ARG A 93 -2.44 -10.15 19.30
CA ARG A 93 -1.01 -10.17 19.62
C ARG A 93 -0.27 -9.24 18.68
N SER A 94 0.75 -8.57 19.20
CA SER A 94 1.62 -7.73 18.39
C SER A 94 3.10 -7.96 18.69
N PHE A 95 3.92 -7.69 17.68
CA PHE A 95 5.37 -7.81 17.73
C PHE A 95 5.97 -6.55 17.13
N ILE A 96 6.79 -5.86 17.91
CA ILE A 96 7.46 -4.64 17.48
C ILE A 96 8.85 -4.99 17.00
N PHE A 97 9.17 -4.57 15.78
CA PHE A 97 10.46 -4.73 15.15
C PHE A 97 11.07 -3.37 14.79
N ALA A 98 12.38 -3.34 14.62
CA ALA A 98 13.11 -2.24 14.01
C ALA A 98 13.94 -2.77 12.85
N SER A 99 13.91 -2.08 11.70
CA SER A 99 14.86 -2.36 10.63
C SER A 99 16.17 -1.62 10.88
N LYS A 100 17.24 -2.06 10.21
CA LYS A 100 18.56 -1.39 10.31
C LYS A 100 18.55 0.04 9.77
N ASP A 101 17.80 0.25 8.70
CA ASP A 101 17.71 1.51 7.98
C ASP A 101 16.33 1.66 7.31
N PHE A 102 16.06 2.87 6.85
CA PHE A 102 14.83 3.22 6.14
C PHE A 102 14.60 2.36 4.88
N LYS A 103 15.67 2.06 4.13
CA LYS A 103 15.60 1.21 2.93
C LYS A 103 15.11 -0.20 3.27
N SER A 104 15.56 -0.77 4.38
CA SER A 104 15.15 -2.08 4.87
C SER A 104 13.73 -2.07 5.42
N LEU A 105 13.28 -0.93 5.98
CA LEU A 105 11.89 -0.73 6.40
C LEU A 105 10.94 -0.74 5.20
N GLY A 106 11.34 -0.10 4.10
CA GLY A 106 10.56 -0.05 2.86
C GLY A 106 10.29 -1.42 2.25
N LYS A 107 11.05 -2.46 2.60
CA LYS A 107 10.75 -3.84 2.16
C LYS A 107 9.53 -4.45 2.86
N TRP A 108 9.10 -3.86 3.96
CA TRP A 108 7.83 -4.16 4.63
C TRP A 108 6.68 -3.32 4.09
N ALA A 109 6.93 -2.44 3.11
CA ALA A 109 5.88 -1.72 2.41
C ALA A 109 4.99 -2.70 1.64
N TYR A 110 3.70 -2.40 1.64
CA TYR A 110 2.72 -3.22 0.96
C TYR A 110 2.75 -2.90 -0.54
N HIS A 111 3.20 -3.89 -1.32
CA HIS A 111 3.15 -3.89 -2.79
C HIS A 111 1.84 -4.56 -3.24
N SER A 112 1.42 -4.28 -4.48
CA SER A 112 0.21 -4.91 -5.04
C SER A 112 0.42 -6.42 -5.21
N LYS A 113 -0.58 -7.22 -4.84
CA LYS A 113 -0.54 -8.69 -5.05
C LYS A 113 -0.79 -9.06 -6.52
N PHE A 114 -1.41 -8.16 -7.28
CA PHE A 114 -1.79 -8.41 -8.67
C PHE A 114 -0.60 -8.50 -9.64
N ASP A 115 0.59 -8.02 -9.27
CA ASP A 115 1.80 -8.12 -10.11
C ASP A 115 2.28 -9.57 -10.32
N GLY A 116 1.90 -10.53 -9.46
CA GLY A 116 2.30 -11.93 -9.57
C GLY A 116 1.20 -12.90 -10.04
N GLU A 117 -0.08 -12.56 -9.88
CA GLU A 117 -1.21 -13.51 -10.01
C GLU A 117 -2.09 -13.29 -11.26
N MET A 118 -2.07 -12.11 -11.87
CA MET A 118 -2.92 -11.78 -13.03
C MET A 118 -2.08 -11.46 -14.28
N GLN A 119 -2.58 -11.83 -15.46
CA GLN A 119 -2.17 -11.19 -16.71
C GLN A 119 -2.68 -9.74 -16.69
N ILE A 120 -1.84 -8.83 -16.23
CA ILE A 120 -2.15 -7.40 -16.23
C ILE A 120 -2.14 -6.91 -17.67
N LEU A 121 -3.29 -6.45 -18.16
CA LEU A 121 -3.37 -5.80 -19.45
C LEU A 121 -2.62 -4.45 -19.39
N PRO A 122 -1.87 -4.08 -20.43
CA PRO A 122 -1.26 -2.76 -20.47
C PRO A 122 -2.35 -1.69 -20.60
N LEU A 123 -2.20 -0.58 -19.87
CA LEU A 123 -3.06 0.58 -20.03
C LEU A 123 -2.54 1.44 -21.20
N GLY A 124 -3.09 1.22 -22.40
CA GLY A 124 -2.52 1.74 -23.65
C GLY A 124 -1.05 1.32 -23.82
N ASN A 125 -0.24 2.15 -24.48
CA ASN A 125 1.22 1.94 -24.58
C ASN A 125 2.02 2.44 -23.36
N THR A 126 1.52 2.28 -22.14
CA THR A 126 2.20 2.73 -20.91
C THR A 126 2.74 1.57 -20.08
N ASN A 127 3.46 1.87 -19.00
CA ASN A 127 3.93 0.86 -18.04
C ASN A 127 2.99 0.70 -16.84
N MET A 128 1.79 1.28 -16.87
CA MET A 128 0.75 1.08 -15.86
C MET A 128 -0.14 -0.12 -16.22
N GLY A 129 -0.64 -0.78 -15.18
CA GLY A 129 -1.60 -1.87 -15.34
C GLY A 129 -3.03 -1.39 -15.53
N LYS A 130 -3.73 -1.97 -16.50
CA LYS A 130 -5.19 -1.92 -16.65
C LYS A 130 -5.79 -3.11 -15.91
N LEU A 131 -6.00 -2.94 -14.60
CA LEU A 131 -6.53 -3.98 -13.72
C LEU A 131 -8.05 -4.02 -13.78
N PRO A 132 -8.68 -5.20 -13.60
CA PRO A 132 -10.12 -5.27 -13.44
C PRO A 132 -10.59 -4.51 -12.19
N LEU A 133 -11.74 -3.84 -12.29
CA LEU A 133 -12.35 -3.10 -11.18
C LEU A 133 -13.77 -3.60 -10.89
N ARG A 134 -14.12 -3.65 -9.60
CA ARG A 134 -15.48 -3.94 -9.12
C ARG A 134 -16.26 -2.64 -9.04
N THR A 135 -16.76 -2.16 -10.17
CA THR A 135 -17.38 -0.84 -10.25
C THR A 135 -18.64 -0.82 -11.12
N ASN A 136 -19.58 0.05 -10.76
CA ASN A 136 -20.74 0.38 -11.58
C ASN A 136 -20.52 1.63 -12.44
N PHE A 137 -19.39 2.33 -12.27
CA PHE A 137 -19.05 3.49 -13.08
C PHE A 137 -18.63 3.06 -14.49
N LYS A 138 -19.06 3.83 -15.50
CA LYS A 138 -18.70 3.57 -16.90
C LYS A 138 -17.23 3.88 -17.12
N GLY A 139 -16.54 3.02 -17.86
CA GLY A 139 -15.17 3.24 -18.29
C GLY A 139 -14.54 1.99 -18.88
N PRO A 140 -13.25 2.06 -19.25
CA PRO A 140 -12.57 1.00 -19.99
C PRO A 140 -12.06 -0.16 -19.12
N ALA A 141 -12.15 -0.08 -17.78
CA ALA A 141 -11.68 -1.14 -16.90
C ALA A 141 -12.46 -2.46 -17.13
N PRO A 142 -11.77 -3.61 -17.19
CA PRO A 142 -12.44 -4.91 -17.16
C PRO A 142 -13.27 -5.06 -15.89
N HIS A 143 -14.43 -5.71 -15.97
CA HIS A 143 -15.28 -5.93 -14.81
C HIS A 143 -14.78 -7.13 -13.99
N THR A 144 -14.78 -7.02 -12.66
CA THR A 144 -14.60 -8.14 -11.74
C THR A 144 -15.61 -8.08 -10.59
N SER A 145 -15.94 -9.24 -10.02
CA SER A 145 -16.72 -9.34 -8.78
C SER A 145 -15.86 -9.65 -7.55
N GLN A 146 -14.55 -9.85 -7.74
CA GLN A 146 -13.59 -10.16 -6.68
C GLN A 146 -12.98 -8.88 -6.08
N GLU A 147 -12.08 -9.05 -5.11
CA GLU A 147 -11.23 -7.96 -4.59
C GLU A 147 -10.43 -7.33 -5.74
N ASP A 148 -10.30 -6.01 -5.74
CA ASP A 148 -9.60 -5.25 -6.79
C ASP A 148 -8.49 -4.34 -6.22
N VAL A 149 -7.78 -3.66 -7.11
CA VAL A 149 -6.65 -2.77 -6.74
C VAL A 149 -7.10 -1.56 -5.90
N ILE A 150 -8.38 -1.20 -5.91
CA ILE A 150 -8.92 -0.11 -5.07
C ILE A 150 -9.05 -0.60 -3.62
N ASP A 151 -9.52 -1.84 -3.42
CA ASP A 151 -9.56 -2.48 -2.10
C ASP A 151 -8.14 -2.60 -1.52
N GLU A 152 -7.15 -2.99 -2.34
CA GLU A 152 -5.73 -2.97 -1.94
C GLU A 152 -5.26 -1.56 -1.56
N ALA A 153 -5.53 -0.55 -2.41
CA ALA A 153 -5.08 0.81 -2.16
C ALA A 153 -5.65 1.39 -0.85
N LEU A 154 -6.93 1.16 -0.56
CA LEU A 154 -7.56 1.61 0.68
C LEU A 154 -6.98 0.87 1.90
N THR A 155 -6.68 -0.43 1.77
CA THR A 155 -6.09 -1.24 2.83
C THR A 155 -4.63 -0.84 3.10
N TYR A 156 -3.85 -0.59 2.04
CA TYR A 156 -2.43 -0.29 2.11
C TYR A 156 -2.10 1.20 2.28
N PHE A 157 -3.09 2.08 2.16
CA PHE A 157 -2.89 3.52 2.28
C PHE A 157 -2.22 3.94 3.59
N LYS A 158 -2.81 3.54 4.73
CA LYS A 158 -2.33 3.96 6.07
C LYS A 158 -0.91 3.53 6.38
N PRO A 159 -0.46 2.28 6.10
CA PRO A 159 0.94 1.94 6.27
C PRO A 159 1.82 2.60 5.21
N ASN A 160 1.38 2.70 3.95
CA ASN A 160 2.26 3.18 2.88
C ASN A 160 2.52 4.68 2.90
N ILE A 161 1.57 5.50 3.38
CA ILE A 161 1.65 6.98 3.36
C ILE A 161 2.87 7.56 4.11
N PHE A 162 3.54 6.76 4.94
CA PHE A 162 4.72 7.15 5.69
C PHE A 162 6.04 6.90 4.96
N PHE A 163 6.06 6.10 3.90
CA PHE A 163 7.30 5.81 3.19
C PHE A 163 7.72 6.98 2.30
N ARG A 164 8.99 7.39 2.39
CA ARG A 164 9.68 8.33 1.52
C ARG A 164 10.24 7.70 0.23
N GLU A 165 10.44 6.39 0.23
CA GLU A 165 10.92 5.62 -0.93
C GLU A 165 10.05 4.39 -1.11
N PHE A 166 9.77 4.03 -2.37
CA PHE A 166 9.00 2.84 -2.73
C PHE A 166 9.61 2.20 -3.97
N GLU A 167 9.94 0.92 -3.90
CA GLU A 167 10.47 0.16 -5.04
C GLU A 167 9.31 -0.31 -5.91
N ILE A 168 9.32 0.05 -7.19
CA ILE A 168 8.25 -0.30 -8.12
C ILE A 168 8.57 -1.64 -8.77
N LYS A 169 7.84 -2.70 -8.42
CA LYS A 169 8.09 -4.05 -8.96
C LYS A 169 7.40 -4.29 -10.29
N GLY A 170 6.20 -3.73 -10.48
CA GLY A 170 5.44 -3.99 -11.69
C GLY A 170 4.40 -2.92 -12.06
N PRO A 171 3.56 -3.23 -13.06
CA PRO A 171 2.50 -2.34 -13.51
C PRO A 171 1.38 -2.11 -12.48
N ALA A 172 1.10 -3.09 -11.60
CA ALA A 172 0.09 -2.94 -10.55
C ALA A 172 0.56 -2.01 -9.43
N ASP A 173 1.83 -2.11 -9.02
CA ASP A 173 2.42 -1.15 -8.08
C ASP A 173 2.30 0.31 -8.57
N ARG A 174 2.47 0.54 -9.88
CA ARG A 174 2.29 1.87 -10.47
C ARG A 174 0.85 2.36 -10.35
N MET A 175 -0.12 1.47 -10.46
CA MET A 175 -1.53 1.80 -10.23
C MET A 175 -1.78 2.07 -8.73
N LEU A 176 -1.24 1.23 -7.86
CA LEU A 176 -1.34 1.38 -6.40
C LEU A 176 -0.79 2.74 -5.92
N ILE A 177 0.39 3.14 -6.41
CA ILE A 177 1.01 4.45 -6.09
C ILE A 177 0.09 5.60 -6.53
N TYR A 178 -0.47 5.53 -7.74
CA TYR A 178 -1.41 6.55 -8.23
C TYR A 178 -2.63 6.68 -7.32
N LEU A 179 -3.23 5.55 -6.92
CA LEU A 179 -4.37 5.52 -6.03
C LEU A 179 -4.03 6.04 -4.64
N ILE A 180 -2.86 5.71 -4.08
CA ILE A 180 -2.39 6.27 -2.79
C ILE A 180 -2.30 7.79 -2.85
N PHE A 181 -1.73 8.36 -3.91
CA PHE A 181 -1.70 9.81 -4.10
C PHE A 181 -3.11 10.40 -4.20
N TYR A 182 -4.01 9.74 -4.92
CA TYR A 182 -5.39 10.19 -5.07
C TYR A 182 -6.18 10.14 -3.75
N ILE A 183 -5.95 9.13 -2.90
CA ILE A 183 -6.55 9.06 -1.55
C ILE A 183 -6.16 10.30 -0.73
N THR A 184 -4.90 10.73 -0.78
CA THR A 184 -4.47 11.96 -0.08
C THR A 184 -5.24 13.19 -0.56
N GLU A 185 -5.45 13.34 -1.88
CA GLU A 185 -6.23 14.46 -2.43
C GLU A 185 -7.72 14.39 -2.05
N CYS A 186 -8.30 13.19 -2.02
CA CYS A 186 -9.65 12.98 -1.50
C CYS A 186 -9.75 13.42 -0.03
N LEU A 187 -8.82 12.98 0.82
CA LEU A 187 -8.80 13.33 2.24
C LEU A 187 -8.65 14.85 2.45
N ARG A 188 -7.85 15.53 1.64
CA ARG A 188 -7.75 17.01 1.64
C ARG A 188 -9.10 17.65 1.34
N LYS A 189 -9.82 17.16 0.34
CA LYS A 189 -11.15 17.67 -0.02
C LYS A 189 -12.16 17.44 1.11
N LEU A 190 -12.15 16.24 1.69
CA LEU A 190 -13.06 15.85 2.78
C LEU A 190 -12.87 16.66 4.06
N GLN A 191 -11.73 17.32 4.30
CA GLN A 191 -11.52 18.18 5.48
C GLN A 191 -12.57 19.29 5.60
N ARG A 192 -13.20 19.70 4.48
CA ARG A 192 -14.19 20.77 4.42
C ARG A 192 -15.63 20.25 4.32
N SER A 193 -15.82 18.94 4.17
CA SER A 193 -17.15 18.36 3.98
C SER A 193 -17.84 18.14 5.34
N PRO A 194 -19.03 18.70 5.57
CA PRO A 194 -19.71 18.61 6.87
C PRO A 194 -20.35 17.24 7.15
N ASN A 195 -20.68 16.48 6.10
CA ASN A 195 -21.36 15.19 6.18
C ASN A 195 -21.07 14.32 4.96
N LYS A 196 -21.51 13.05 4.98
CA LYS A 196 -21.24 12.08 3.93
C LYS A 196 -21.80 12.50 2.56
N ILE A 197 -22.99 13.09 2.53
CA ILE A 197 -23.64 13.52 1.26
C ILE A 197 -22.80 14.62 0.60
N SER A 198 -22.33 15.61 1.36
CA SER A 198 -21.41 16.63 0.85
C SER A 198 -20.10 16.00 0.39
N GLY A 199 -19.51 15.11 1.19
CA GLY A 199 -18.27 14.42 0.84
C GLY A 199 -18.38 13.64 -0.47
N GLN A 200 -19.48 12.91 -0.67
CA GLN A 200 -19.72 12.16 -1.91
C GLN A 200 -19.81 13.09 -3.12
N LYS A 201 -20.49 14.24 -2.99
CA LYS A 201 -20.54 15.26 -4.07
C LYS A 201 -19.17 15.85 -4.37
N ASP A 202 -18.42 16.19 -3.32
CA ASP A 202 -17.08 16.78 -3.43
C ASP A 202 -16.10 15.81 -4.11
N LEU A 203 -16.12 14.52 -3.74
CA LEU A 203 -15.26 13.51 -4.35
C LEU A 203 -15.71 13.12 -5.76
N ALA A 204 -17.02 13.08 -6.04
CA ALA A 204 -17.53 12.88 -7.39
C ALA A 204 -17.08 14.00 -8.34
N ALA A 205 -17.10 15.25 -7.88
CA ALA A 205 -16.57 16.38 -8.65
C ALA A 205 -15.04 16.29 -8.83
N LEU A 206 -14.31 15.94 -7.76
CA LEU A 206 -12.85 15.79 -7.81
C LEU A 206 -12.41 14.71 -8.81
N ALA A 207 -13.11 13.57 -8.87
CA ALA A 207 -12.76 12.48 -9.78
C ALA A 207 -12.81 12.88 -11.26
N LEU A 208 -13.65 13.85 -11.60
CA LEU A 208 -13.83 14.41 -12.94
C LEU A 208 -12.89 15.59 -13.25
N ASN A 209 -12.14 16.09 -12.27
CA ASN A 209 -11.31 17.28 -12.47
C ASN A 209 -10.16 17.01 -13.46
N HIS A 210 -10.15 17.74 -14.58
CA HIS A 210 -9.14 17.64 -15.64
C HIS A 210 -7.75 18.14 -15.23
N GLN A 211 -7.63 18.87 -14.12
CA GLN A 211 -6.34 19.32 -13.58
C GLN A 211 -5.55 18.20 -12.90
N LEU A 212 -6.17 17.03 -12.69
CA LEU A 212 -5.48 15.85 -12.18
C LEU A 212 -4.53 15.30 -13.26
N PRO A 213 -3.21 15.36 -13.02
CA PRO A 213 -2.25 15.05 -14.05
C PRO A 213 -2.12 13.55 -14.28
N ILE A 214 -1.72 13.17 -15.49
CA ILE A 214 -1.35 11.81 -15.88
C ILE A 214 0.13 11.73 -16.25
N PRO A 215 0.75 10.53 -16.28
CA PRO A 215 2.11 10.35 -16.77
C PRO A 215 2.38 11.07 -18.10
N GLY A 216 3.46 11.83 -18.16
CA GLY A 216 3.86 12.66 -19.31
C GLY A 216 3.53 14.14 -19.15
N GLU A 217 2.59 14.50 -18.28
CA GLU A 217 2.25 15.91 -18.03
C GLU A 217 3.20 16.54 -17.01
N ASN A 218 3.49 17.84 -17.17
CA ASN A 218 4.38 18.59 -16.27
C ASN A 218 3.95 18.54 -14.80
N GLY A 219 2.65 18.36 -14.53
CA GLY A 219 2.11 18.26 -13.17
C GLY A 219 2.35 16.91 -12.48
N PHE A 220 2.70 15.85 -13.22
CA PHE A 220 2.79 14.51 -12.66
C PHE A 220 4.12 14.27 -11.90
N PRO A 221 4.09 13.86 -10.62
CA PRO A 221 5.26 13.89 -9.73
C PRO A 221 6.33 12.80 -10.00
N LEU A 222 6.02 11.80 -10.84
CA LEU A 222 6.83 10.59 -11.06
C LEU A 222 7.09 10.31 -12.55
N ASN A 223 7.20 11.34 -13.39
CA ASN A 223 7.43 11.17 -14.83
C ASN A 223 8.68 10.33 -15.19
N SER A 224 9.70 10.28 -14.34
CA SER A 224 10.88 9.43 -14.57
C SER A 224 10.61 7.93 -14.41
N MET A 225 9.57 7.55 -13.68
CA MET A 225 9.24 6.15 -13.36
C MET A 225 8.02 5.62 -14.13
N TYR A 226 7.29 6.52 -14.80
CA TYR A 226 6.08 6.23 -15.56
C TYR A 226 6.29 6.56 -17.04
N LYS A 227 5.84 5.66 -17.90
CA LYS A 227 5.88 5.87 -19.35
C LYS A 227 4.64 6.67 -19.77
N ALA A 228 4.87 7.80 -20.44
CA ALA A 228 3.81 8.63 -20.99
C ALA A 228 3.03 7.89 -22.11
N PRO A 229 1.73 8.16 -22.28
CA PRO A 229 0.98 7.69 -23.44
C PRO A 229 1.61 8.23 -24.72
N THR A 230 1.70 7.40 -25.76
CA THR A 230 2.40 7.74 -27.01
C THR A 230 1.45 8.35 -28.03
N THR A 231 0.23 7.83 -28.10
CA THR A 231 -0.80 8.30 -29.03
C THR A 231 -1.93 9.00 -28.29
N LYS A 232 -2.73 9.78 -29.02
CA LYS A 232 -3.92 10.42 -28.45
C LYS A 232 -4.93 9.39 -27.92
N ALA A 233 -5.05 8.25 -28.61
CA ALA A 233 -5.90 7.14 -28.17
C ALA A 233 -5.44 6.54 -26.83
N ASP A 234 -4.12 6.34 -26.65
CA ASP A 234 -3.56 5.86 -25.37
C ASP A 234 -3.84 6.86 -24.23
N GLU A 235 -3.72 8.16 -24.52
CA GLU A 235 -3.99 9.22 -23.55
C GLU A 235 -5.46 9.21 -23.10
N ASP A 236 -6.38 9.13 -24.07
CA ASP A 236 -7.82 9.14 -23.81
C ASP A 236 -8.25 7.86 -23.05
N GLU A 237 -7.68 6.69 -23.41
CA GLU A 237 -7.90 5.44 -22.66
C GLU A 237 -7.39 5.56 -21.22
N MET A 238 -6.17 6.05 -21.03
CA MET A 238 -5.58 6.24 -19.71
C MET A 238 -6.43 7.18 -18.86
N ARG A 239 -6.85 8.33 -19.40
CA ARG A 239 -7.71 9.27 -18.67
C ARG A 239 -9.04 8.66 -18.29
N ALA A 240 -9.68 7.93 -19.21
CA ALA A 240 -10.94 7.27 -18.95
C ALA A 240 -10.81 6.19 -17.86
N TYR A 241 -9.76 5.37 -17.90
CA TYR A 241 -9.50 4.36 -16.88
C TYR A 241 -9.22 4.98 -15.51
N LEU A 242 -8.33 5.98 -15.45
CA LEU A 242 -8.01 6.64 -14.18
C LEU A 242 -9.23 7.40 -13.63
N GLN A 243 -10.05 8.02 -14.48
CA GLN A 243 -11.31 8.66 -14.06
C GLN A 243 -12.26 7.65 -13.43
N GLN A 244 -12.47 6.50 -14.07
CA GLN A 244 -13.32 5.43 -13.55
C GLN A 244 -12.80 4.93 -12.19
N ALA A 245 -11.48 4.69 -12.07
CA ALA A 245 -10.86 4.27 -10.82
C ALA A 245 -11.00 5.32 -9.72
N ARG A 246 -10.87 6.61 -10.05
CA ARG A 246 -11.06 7.73 -9.12
C ARG A 246 -12.49 7.82 -8.60
N GLN A 247 -13.49 7.65 -9.46
CA GLN A 247 -14.90 7.68 -9.07
C GLN A 247 -15.22 6.55 -8.07
N GLU A 248 -14.80 5.33 -8.40
CA GLU A 248 -15.01 4.17 -7.53
C GLU A 248 -14.26 4.33 -6.20
N LEU A 249 -12.99 4.76 -6.23
CA LEU A 249 -12.20 4.98 -5.02
C LEU A 249 -12.83 6.05 -4.12
N GLY A 250 -13.29 7.16 -4.69
CA GLY A 250 -13.93 8.24 -3.94
C GLY A 250 -15.20 7.77 -3.24
N ALA A 251 -16.03 6.99 -3.92
CA ALA A 251 -17.25 6.40 -3.35
C ALA A 251 -16.93 5.49 -2.16
N ARG A 252 -16.02 4.52 -2.32
CA ARG A 252 -15.63 3.58 -1.26
C ARG A 252 -14.92 4.28 -0.09
N LEU A 253 -14.06 5.26 -0.37
CA LEU A 253 -13.40 6.04 0.68
C LEU A 253 -14.41 6.84 1.51
N CYS A 254 -15.44 7.41 0.88
CA CYS A 254 -16.52 8.10 1.59
C CYS A 254 -17.25 7.17 2.57
N ASP A 255 -17.48 5.90 2.20
CA ASP A 255 -18.08 4.93 3.11
C ASP A 255 -17.19 4.62 4.33
N LEU A 256 -15.86 4.63 4.15
CA LEU A 256 -14.89 4.41 5.23
C LEU A 256 -14.62 5.65 6.09
N ALA A 257 -14.66 6.83 5.48
CA ALA A 257 -14.32 8.10 6.11
C ALA A 257 -15.49 8.66 6.95
N PHE A 258 -16.73 8.25 6.69
CA PHE A 258 -17.92 8.69 7.43
C PHE A 258 -18.61 7.50 8.12
N PRO A 259 -18.14 7.08 9.30
CA PRO A 259 -18.82 6.05 10.10
C PRO A 259 -20.25 6.45 10.47
N ASP A 260 -20.47 7.73 10.77
CA ASP A 260 -21.79 8.34 10.87
C ASP A 260 -22.02 9.22 9.63
N PRO A 261 -23.05 8.94 8.80
CA PRO A 261 -23.35 9.73 7.61
C PRO A 261 -23.66 11.22 7.86
N ASN A 262 -24.12 11.57 9.07
CA ASN A 262 -24.56 12.93 9.41
C ASN A 262 -23.47 13.77 10.07
N ASP A 263 -22.35 13.16 10.46
CA ASP A 263 -21.25 13.84 11.14
C ASP A 263 -20.08 14.12 10.19
N LYS A 264 -19.07 14.82 10.71
CA LYS A 264 -17.81 15.11 10.04
C LYS A 264 -17.01 13.83 9.76
N PRO A 265 -16.10 13.87 8.77
CA PRO A 265 -15.26 12.72 8.47
C PRO A 265 -14.36 12.35 9.65
N SER A 266 -14.14 11.05 9.82
CA SER A 266 -13.36 10.44 10.89
C SER A 266 -11.97 11.04 10.98
N LYS A 267 -11.59 11.49 12.19
CA LYS A 267 -10.24 12.00 12.49
C LYS A 267 -9.13 10.99 12.17
N TRP A 268 -9.45 9.69 12.21
CA TRP A 268 -8.54 8.58 11.91
C TRP A 268 -8.24 8.41 10.42
N TRP A 269 -8.96 9.13 9.56
CA TRP A 269 -8.65 9.29 8.14
C TRP A 269 -8.07 10.68 7.86
N LEU A 270 -8.67 11.73 8.43
CA LEU A 270 -8.23 13.11 8.17
C LEU A 270 -6.83 13.43 8.68
N CYS A 271 -6.30 12.71 9.69
CA CYS A 271 -4.94 12.90 10.17
C CYS A 271 -3.86 12.66 9.08
N PHE A 272 -4.20 11.94 8.02
CA PHE A 272 -3.31 11.66 6.88
C PHE A 272 -3.40 12.68 5.75
N ALA A 273 -4.38 13.61 5.77
CA ALA A 273 -4.62 14.55 4.66
C ALA A 273 -3.44 15.49 4.34
N ARG A 274 -2.54 15.72 5.31
CA ARG A 274 -1.32 16.54 5.13
C ARG A 274 -0.07 15.71 4.85
N ARG A 275 -0.12 14.39 5.02
CA ARG A 275 1.01 13.49 4.77
C ARG A 275 1.21 13.32 3.27
N ARG A 276 2.42 12.88 2.89
CA ARG A 276 2.85 12.75 1.50
C ARG A 276 3.63 11.46 1.35
N PHE A 277 3.10 10.56 0.54
CA PHE A 277 3.80 9.35 0.16
C PHE A 277 4.95 9.70 -0.78
N MET A 278 6.12 9.14 -0.57
CA MET A 278 7.37 9.47 -1.27
C MET A 278 7.72 10.96 -1.28
N ASP A 279 7.29 11.70 -0.24
CA ASP A 279 7.36 13.18 -0.16
C ASP A 279 6.71 13.91 -1.36
N LYS A 280 5.86 13.21 -2.11
CA LYS A 280 5.18 13.66 -3.32
C LYS A 280 3.66 13.71 -3.12
N GLY A 281 2.98 14.40 -4.02
CA GLY A 281 1.53 14.46 -4.09
C GLY A 281 1.10 14.44 -5.54
N LEU A 282 -0.15 14.06 -5.82
CA LEU A 282 -0.66 13.96 -7.19
C LEU A 282 -0.61 15.32 -7.90
N VAL A 283 -0.76 16.40 -7.14
CA VAL A 283 -0.60 17.78 -7.59
C VAL A 283 0.49 18.51 -6.81
N SER A 284 1.03 19.56 -7.41
CA SER A 284 2.05 20.40 -6.78
C SER A 284 1.53 21.09 -5.52
N GLN A 285 2.46 21.47 -4.64
CA GLN A 285 2.11 22.19 -3.41
C GLN A 285 1.39 23.51 -3.74
N GLY A 286 0.24 23.73 -3.12
CA GLY A 286 -0.53 24.97 -3.25
C GLY A 286 -1.62 24.93 -4.32
N VAL A 287 -1.69 23.89 -5.16
CA VAL A 287 -2.82 23.70 -6.08
C VAL A 287 -4.05 23.24 -5.30
N VAL A 288 -5.17 23.93 -5.46
CA VAL A 288 -6.46 23.58 -4.87
C VAL A 288 -7.35 23.04 -5.98
N LEU A 289 -7.74 21.77 -5.83
CA LEU A 289 -8.61 21.02 -6.75
C LEU A 289 -10.09 21.08 -6.38
#